data_AF-A0A1J5BT38-F1
#
_entry.id   AF-A0A1J5BT38-F1
#
_cell.length_a   1.000
_cell.length_b   1.000
_cell.length_c   1.000
_cell.angle_alpha   90.00
_cell.angle_beta   90.00
_cell.angle_gamma   90.00
#
_symmetry.space_group_name_H-M   'P 1'
#
loop_
_entity.id
_entity.type
_entity.pdbx_description
1 polymer ?
#
loop_
_entity_poly.entity_id
_entity_poly.type
_entity_poly.pdbx_seq_one_letter_code
_entity_poly.pdbx_strand_id
1 'polypeptide(L)'
;MSLRSEIRRARLYYKSLPLIFAALELPLLALVLPLLTTAIGFRTKTGGVLEVPPGAWHLLPNMCRLAQIGAGCRIEPDCKRIELDGYVFFSPREARVEGDFLREILRDDVYRMKGRKLAGKVAVDIGAFFGDSSIPMAKQGATVYAFEPSAASGELMRRNLSANGIGDAVRFFNVGLCMGTRTEIAGEDELGFVDAIPFLAANVPAGIDLLKMDCEGCEYALFEDARFLDHLAPLDIVMEYHRGEAPLVEILEARGYRVEVAPCGDAVGYLYATLPGGRRWTGPHKP
;
A
#
# COMPACT_ATOMS: atom_id res chain seq x y z
N MET A 1 -0.95 0.97 -31.72
CA MET A 1 -1.73 0.01 -30.88
C MET A 1 -2.44 -0.99 -31.79
N SER A 2 -2.58 -2.25 -31.37
CA SER A 2 -3.27 -3.28 -32.17
C SER A 2 -4.79 -3.13 -32.08
N LEU A 3 -5.53 -3.38 -33.16
CA LEU A 3 -7.00 -3.39 -33.17
C LEU A 3 -7.59 -4.27 -32.04
N ARG A 4 -6.91 -5.40 -31.72
CA ARG A 4 -7.31 -6.28 -30.60
C ARG A 4 -7.26 -5.57 -29.24
N SER A 5 -6.28 -4.68 -29.04
CA SER A 5 -6.12 -3.92 -27.80
C SER A 5 -7.21 -2.86 -27.62
N GLU A 6 -7.61 -2.20 -28.71
CA GLU A 6 -8.72 -1.23 -28.70
C GLU A 6 -10.06 -1.90 -28.39
N ILE A 7 -10.36 -3.03 -29.05
CA ILE A 7 -11.58 -3.80 -28.78
C ILE A 7 -11.63 -4.26 -27.32
N ARG A 8 -10.51 -4.77 -26.78
CA ARG A 8 -10.42 -5.17 -25.37
C ARG A 8 -10.67 -3.98 -24.44
N ARG A 9 -10.10 -2.82 -24.73
CA ARG A 9 -10.25 -1.59 -23.94
C ARG A 9 -11.71 -1.13 -23.91
N ALA A 10 -12.37 -1.08 -25.07
CA ALA A 10 -13.78 -0.72 -25.18
C ALA A 10 -14.66 -1.71 -24.40
N ARG A 11 -14.44 -3.02 -24.57
CA ARG A 11 -15.19 -4.05 -23.84
C ARG A 11 -15.08 -3.89 -22.33
N LEU A 12 -13.87 -3.66 -21.80
CA LEU A 12 -13.65 -3.48 -20.37
C LEU A 12 -14.30 -2.20 -19.83
N TYR A 13 -14.27 -1.13 -20.61
CA TYR A 13 -14.95 0.12 -20.27
C TYR A 13 -16.47 -0.07 -20.15
N TYR A 14 -17.10 -0.65 -21.17
CA TYR A 14 -18.55 -0.87 -21.16
C TYR A 14 -18.98 -1.91 -20.12
N LYS A 15 -18.13 -2.90 -19.80
CA LYS A 15 -18.36 -3.80 -18.67
C LYS A 15 -18.38 -3.05 -17.33
N SER A 16 -17.72 -1.89 -17.24
CA SER A 16 -17.63 -1.08 -16.03
C SER A 16 -18.74 -0.03 -15.91
N LEU A 17 -19.73 -0.01 -16.82
CA LEU A 17 -20.86 0.93 -16.72
C LEU A 17 -21.60 0.89 -15.38
N PRO A 18 -21.84 -0.27 -14.72
CA PRO A 18 -22.50 -0.26 -13.40
C PRO A 18 -21.75 0.59 -12.37
N LEU A 19 -20.42 0.51 -12.36
CA LEU A 19 -19.56 1.33 -11.51
C LEU A 19 -19.65 2.83 -11.87
N ILE A 20 -19.60 3.16 -13.17
CA ILE A 20 -19.72 4.55 -13.65
C ILE A 20 -21.08 5.13 -13.24
N PHE A 21 -22.16 4.39 -13.43
CA PHE A 21 -23.52 4.81 -13.07
C PHE A 21 -23.70 4.91 -11.56
N ALA A 22 -23.01 4.08 -10.79
CA ALA A 22 -22.99 4.20 -9.34
C ALA A 22 -22.26 5.47 -8.87
N ALA A 23 -21.20 5.91 -9.55
CA ALA A 23 -20.34 7.01 -9.12
C ALA A 23 -20.75 8.41 -9.62
N LEU A 24 -21.40 8.54 -10.78
CA LEU A 24 -21.65 9.83 -11.43
C LEU A 24 -23.10 10.30 -11.33
N GLU A 25 -23.32 11.61 -11.26
CA GLU A 25 -24.67 12.21 -11.24
C GLU A 25 -25.40 12.09 -12.60
N LEU A 26 -24.68 12.36 -13.70
CA LEU A 26 -25.20 12.31 -15.07
C LEU A 26 -24.38 11.34 -15.93
N PRO A 27 -24.56 10.01 -15.75
CA PRO A 27 -23.67 9.01 -16.33
C PRO A 27 -23.91 8.74 -17.83
N LEU A 28 -25.01 9.22 -18.42
CA LEU A 28 -25.37 8.92 -19.81
C LEU A 28 -24.30 9.40 -20.82
N LEU A 29 -23.63 10.52 -20.53
CA LEU A 29 -22.51 11.02 -21.34
C LEU A 29 -21.35 10.01 -21.42
N ALA A 30 -21.18 9.14 -20.42
CA ALA A 30 -20.14 8.12 -20.42
C ALA A 30 -20.35 7.06 -21.51
N LEU A 31 -21.57 6.86 -22.01
CA LEU A 31 -21.85 5.87 -23.06
C LEU A 31 -21.15 6.21 -24.38
N VAL A 32 -21.04 7.51 -24.67
CA VAL A 32 -20.46 8.04 -25.91
C VAL A 32 -19.05 8.60 -25.73
N LEU A 33 -18.53 8.64 -24.50
CA LEU A 33 -17.22 9.20 -24.17
C LEU A 33 -16.06 8.69 -25.05
N PRO A 34 -15.98 7.39 -25.43
CA PRO A 34 -14.93 6.91 -26.34
C PRO A 34 -14.92 7.56 -27.73
N LEU A 35 -16.04 8.18 -28.14
CA LEU A 35 -16.20 8.84 -29.44
C LEU A 35 -15.91 10.35 -29.38
N LEU A 36 -15.72 10.90 -28.18
CA LEU A 36 -15.52 12.33 -27.98
C LEU A 36 -14.03 12.69 -28.09
N THR A 37 -13.76 13.84 -28.69
CA THR A 37 -12.40 14.37 -28.93
C THR A 37 -12.07 15.55 -28.04
N THR A 38 -12.98 15.96 -27.16
CA THR A 38 -12.81 17.05 -26.19
C THR A 38 -12.75 16.50 -24.76
N ALA A 39 -12.19 17.29 -23.85
CA ALA A 39 -12.20 16.95 -22.43
C ALA A 39 -13.64 17.02 -21.90
N ILE A 40 -14.02 16.05 -21.05
CA ILE A 40 -15.36 15.98 -20.46
C ILE A 40 -15.23 15.96 -18.94
N GLY A 41 -15.97 16.85 -18.28
CA GLY A 41 -16.12 16.87 -16.82
C GLY A 41 -17.36 16.09 -16.38
N PHE A 42 -17.18 15.21 -15.39
CA PHE A 42 -18.28 14.49 -14.74
C PHE A 42 -18.39 14.89 -13.28
N ARG A 43 -19.57 15.34 -12.83
CA ARG A 43 -19.86 15.48 -11.40
C ARG A 43 -20.04 14.10 -10.76
N THR A 44 -19.38 13.88 -9.64
CA THR A 44 -19.49 12.65 -8.85
C THR A 44 -20.58 12.82 -7.80
N LYS A 45 -21.24 11.71 -7.42
CA LYS A 45 -22.23 11.72 -6.33
C LYS A 45 -21.63 12.03 -4.96
N THR A 46 -20.30 11.96 -4.85
CA THR A 46 -19.54 12.32 -3.65
C THR A 46 -19.16 13.80 -3.61
N GLY A 47 -19.60 14.60 -4.60
CA GLY A 47 -19.43 16.06 -4.60
C GLY A 47 -18.16 16.58 -5.30
N GLY A 48 -17.45 15.72 -6.05
CA GLY A 48 -16.26 16.06 -6.82
C GLY A 48 -16.52 16.22 -8.32
N VAL A 49 -15.47 16.60 -9.06
CA VAL A 49 -15.47 16.65 -10.53
C VAL A 49 -14.32 15.81 -11.07
N LEU A 50 -14.63 14.90 -11.99
CA LEU A 50 -13.65 14.13 -12.75
C LEU A 50 -13.51 14.73 -14.14
N GLU A 51 -12.35 15.33 -14.41
CA GLU A 51 -12.00 15.80 -15.75
C GLU A 51 -11.30 14.68 -16.51
N VAL A 52 -11.95 14.18 -17.56
CA VAL A 52 -11.40 13.13 -18.43
C VAL A 52 -10.85 13.78 -19.70
N PRO A 53 -9.53 13.77 -19.92
CA PRO A 53 -8.94 14.29 -21.16
C PRO A 53 -9.36 13.49 -22.40
N PRO A 54 -9.25 14.08 -23.60
CA PRO A 54 -9.42 13.35 -24.86
C PRO A 54 -8.57 12.07 -24.89
N GLY A 55 -9.16 10.95 -25.30
CA GLY A 55 -8.46 9.67 -25.40
C GLY A 55 -8.16 8.96 -24.07
N ALA A 56 -8.53 9.53 -22.93
CA ALA A 56 -8.36 8.94 -21.59
C ALA A 56 -9.64 8.28 -21.04
N TRP A 57 -10.65 8.07 -21.89
CA TRP A 57 -11.94 7.49 -21.51
C TRP A 57 -11.82 6.15 -20.77
N HIS A 58 -10.81 5.35 -21.09
CA HIS A 58 -10.57 4.05 -20.46
C HIS A 58 -10.13 4.15 -19.00
N LEU A 59 -9.73 5.34 -18.53
CA LEU A 59 -9.36 5.60 -17.14
C LEU A 59 -10.57 5.97 -16.28
N LEU A 60 -11.69 6.43 -16.87
CA LEU A 60 -12.88 6.84 -16.14
C LEU A 60 -13.38 5.79 -15.13
N PRO A 61 -13.45 4.47 -15.44
CA PRO A 61 -13.85 3.47 -14.44
C PRO A 61 -13.00 3.52 -13.17
N ASN A 62 -11.69 3.65 -13.30
CA ASN A 62 -10.79 3.72 -12.15
C ASN A 62 -10.91 5.07 -11.42
N MET A 63 -11.06 6.18 -12.15
CA MET A 63 -11.37 7.49 -11.56
C MET A 63 -12.69 7.44 -10.76
N CYS A 64 -13.69 6.69 -11.22
CA CYS A 64 -14.94 6.46 -10.49
C CYS A 64 -14.72 5.65 -9.20
N ARG A 65 -13.83 4.64 -9.17
CA ARG A 65 -13.48 3.91 -7.93
C ARG A 65 -12.86 4.87 -6.90
N LEU A 66 -11.92 5.69 -7.35
CA LEU A 66 -11.29 6.72 -6.52
C LEU A 66 -12.32 7.73 -5.99
N ALA A 67 -13.22 8.20 -6.84
CA ALA A 67 -14.29 9.10 -6.44
C ALA A 67 -15.25 8.50 -5.39
N GLN A 68 -15.51 7.19 -5.45
CA GLN A 68 -16.37 6.50 -4.48
C GLN A 68 -15.79 6.46 -3.07
N ILE A 69 -14.46 6.50 -2.93
CA ILE A 69 -13.80 6.63 -1.63
C ILE A 69 -13.55 8.09 -1.24
N GLY A 70 -14.07 9.05 -2.00
CA GLY A 70 -13.90 10.47 -1.76
C GLY A 70 -12.56 11.04 -2.25
N ALA A 71 -11.83 10.31 -3.10
CA ALA A 71 -10.60 10.82 -3.67
C ALA A 71 -10.87 11.72 -4.89
N GLY A 72 -10.16 12.85 -4.94
CA GLY A 72 -9.95 13.60 -6.17
C GLY A 72 -8.95 12.87 -7.06
N CYS A 73 -9.16 12.86 -8.37
CA CYS A 73 -8.23 12.27 -9.33
C CYS A 73 -8.07 13.17 -10.56
N ARG A 74 -6.82 13.54 -10.86
CA ARG A 74 -6.44 14.29 -12.05
C ARG A 74 -5.48 13.46 -12.90
N ILE A 75 -5.74 13.44 -14.20
CA ILE A 75 -4.85 12.80 -15.17
C ILE A 75 -3.76 13.80 -15.57
N GLU A 76 -2.51 13.50 -15.22
CA GLU A 76 -1.31 14.24 -15.67
C GLU A 76 -0.67 13.53 -16.87
N PRO A 77 0.29 14.15 -17.60
CA PRO A 77 0.88 13.55 -18.79
C PRO A 77 1.45 12.14 -18.58
N ASP A 78 2.12 11.91 -17.45
CA ASP A 78 2.85 10.68 -17.11
C ASP A 78 2.16 9.81 -16.03
N CYS A 79 1.23 10.38 -15.26
CA CYS A 79 0.67 9.73 -14.07
C CYS A 79 -0.77 10.14 -13.79
N LYS A 80 -1.36 9.55 -12.76
CA LYS A 80 -2.53 10.09 -12.07
C LYS A 80 -2.07 10.74 -10.79
N ARG A 81 -2.59 11.94 -10.51
CA ARG A 81 -2.50 12.60 -9.22
C ARG A 81 -3.80 12.36 -8.46
N ILE A 82 -3.70 11.79 -7.28
CA ILE A 82 -4.80 11.36 -6.43
C ILE A 82 -4.71 12.14 -5.12
N GLU A 83 -5.80 12.74 -4.68
CA GLU A 83 -5.88 13.48 -3.42
C GLU A 83 -6.97 12.86 -2.55
N LEU A 84 -6.61 12.41 -1.35
CA LEU A 84 -7.50 11.68 -0.45
C LEU A 84 -7.16 11.99 1.00
N ASP A 85 -8.11 12.53 1.77
CA ASP A 85 -7.95 12.88 3.19
C ASP A 85 -6.73 13.77 3.51
N GLY A 86 -6.35 14.64 2.57
CA GLY A 86 -5.16 15.50 2.70
C GLY A 86 -3.84 14.82 2.33
N TYR A 87 -3.87 13.55 1.92
CA TYR A 87 -2.75 12.86 1.31
C TYR A 87 -2.76 13.05 -0.20
N VAL A 88 -1.56 13.08 -0.78
CA VAL A 88 -1.35 13.13 -2.23
C VAL A 88 -0.62 11.88 -2.67
N PHE A 89 -1.16 11.16 -3.64
CA PHE A 89 -0.52 10.00 -4.26
C PHE A 89 -0.40 10.19 -5.76
N PHE A 90 0.72 9.77 -6.31
CA PHE A 90 0.92 9.58 -7.73
C PHE A 90 0.94 8.09 -8.03
N SER A 91 0.27 7.70 -9.11
CA SER A 91 0.32 6.33 -9.63
C SER A 91 0.50 6.33 -11.15
N PRO A 92 0.99 5.22 -11.74
CA PRO A 92 1.16 5.14 -13.18
C PRO A 92 -0.16 5.43 -13.89
N ARG A 93 -0.10 6.20 -14.98
CA ARG A 93 -1.28 6.65 -15.71
C ARG A 93 -2.25 5.51 -16.04
N GLU A 94 -1.71 4.36 -16.47
CA GLU A 94 -2.49 3.21 -16.93
C GLU A 94 -2.80 2.17 -15.84
N ALA A 95 -2.31 2.35 -14.61
CA ALA A 95 -2.67 1.50 -13.47
C ALA A 95 -4.19 1.54 -13.22
N ARG A 96 -4.74 0.50 -12.60
CA ARG A 96 -6.21 0.41 -12.37
C ARG A 96 -6.60 -0.07 -10.99
N VAL A 97 -5.62 -0.31 -10.13
CA VAL A 97 -5.72 -1.07 -8.88
C VAL A 97 -5.67 -0.17 -7.65
N GLU A 98 -5.13 1.03 -7.77
CA GLU A 98 -4.91 1.95 -6.65
C GLU A 98 -6.21 2.38 -5.96
N GLY A 99 -7.35 2.44 -6.68
CA GLY A 99 -8.64 2.72 -6.05
C GLY A 99 -9.13 1.60 -5.14
N ASP A 100 -8.70 0.35 -5.39
CA ASP A 100 -9.02 -0.79 -4.53
C ASP A 100 -8.08 -0.81 -3.31
N PHE A 101 -6.76 -0.66 -3.52
CA PHE A 101 -5.78 -0.60 -2.42
C PHE A 101 -6.03 0.58 -1.45
N LEU A 102 -6.25 1.79 -1.97
CA LEU A 102 -6.53 2.95 -1.11
C LEU A 102 -7.87 2.80 -0.37
N ARG A 103 -8.85 2.11 -0.94
CA ARG A 103 -10.11 1.81 -0.23
C ARG A 103 -9.81 0.89 0.95
N GLU A 104 -9.15 -0.22 0.68
CA GLU A 104 -8.82 -1.24 1.66
C GLU A 104 -8.02 -0.67 2.84
N ILE A 105 -6.97 0.10 2.54
CA ILE A 105 -6.07 0.65 3.55
C ILE A 105 -6.70 1.83 4.30
N LEU A 106 -7.33 2.79 3.60
CA LEU A 106 -7.76 4.06 4.22
C LEU A 106 -9.25 4.13 4.58
N ARG A 107 -10.10 3.33 3.93
CA ARG A 107 -11.53 3.25 4.24
C ARG A 107 -11.82 2.05 5.13
N ASP A 108 -11.44 0.86 4.68
CA ASP A 108 -11.70 -0.40 5.40
C ASP A 108 -10.73 -0.58 6.59
N ASP A 109 -9.63 0.19 6.60
CA ASP A 109 -8.66 0.28 7.71
C ASP A 109 -8.10 -1.09 8.09
N VAL A 110 -7.75 -1.89 7.08
CA VAL A 110 -7.26 -3.27 7.29
C VAL A 110 -5.96 -3.33 8.08
N TYR A 111 -5.16 -2.27 8.12
CA TYR A 111 -3.98 -2.18 8.99
C TYR A 111 -4.26 -1.51 10.34
N ARG A 112 -5.53 -1.23 10.66
CA ARG A 112 -6.01 -0.62 11.91
C ARG A 112 -5.22 0.64 12.29
N MET A 113 -5.06 1.55 11.34
CA MET A 113 -4.30 2.79 11.52
C MET A 113 -5.15 3.88 12.18
N LYS A 114 -6.48 3.83 12.01
CA LYS A 114 -7.36 4.84 12.63
C LYS A 114 -7.32 4.73 14.15
N GLY A 115 -7.10 5.86 14.81
CA GLY A 115 -7.05 5.95 16.27
C GLY A 115 -5.72 5.55 16.91
N ARG A 116 -4.73 5.09 16.14
CA ARG A 116 -3.36 4.87 16.66
C ARG A 116 -2.72 6.21 17.04
N LYS A 117 -1.84 6.17 18.05
CA LYS A 117 -1.05 7.32 18.51
C LYS A 117 0.39 7.13 18.07
N LEU A 118 0.70 7.59 16.85
CA LEU A 118 2.00 7.40 16.22
C LEU A 118 2.97 8.60 16.39
N ALA A 119 2.52 9.70 16.99
CA ALA A 119 3.36 10.86 17.23
C ALA A 119 4.59 10.51 18.08
N GLY A 120 5.78 10.76 17.54
CA GLY A 120 7.06 10.46 18.19
C GLY A 120 7.42 8.97 18.25
N LYS A 121 6.70 8.13 17.50
CA LYS A 121 6.90 6.68 17.46
C LYS A 121 7.78 6.26 16.29
N VAL A 122 8.35 5.06 16.37
CA VAL A 122 9.10 4.45 15.26
C VAL A 122 8.24 3.36 14.62
N ALA A 123 8.01 3.49 13.31
CA ALA A 123 7.31 2.49 12.51
C ALA A 123 8.24 1.90 11.45
N VAL A 124 8.10 0.61 11.18
CA VAL A 124 8.73 -0.08 10.05
C VAL A 124 7.63 -0.59 9.13
N ASP A 125 7.75 -0.29 7.84
CA ASP A 125 6.81 -0.66 6.78
C ASP A 125 7.53 -1.50 5.73
N ILE A 126 7.30 -2.82 5.77
CA ILE A 126 7.89 -3.79 4.84
C ILE A 126 6.85 -4.10 3.76
N GLY A 127 7.19 -3.78 2.50
CA GLY A 127 6.23 -3.78 1.40
C GLY A 127 5.42 -2.49 1.39
N ALA A 128 6.13 -1.38 1.28
CA ALA A 128 5.55 -0.05 1.34
C ALA A 128 4.92 0.40 0.01
N PHE A 129 5.16 -0.34 -1.08
CA PHE A 129 4.66 -0.09 -2.43
C PHE A 129 4.85 1.37 -2.88
N PHE A 130 3.78 2.17 -2.91
CA PHE A 130 3.80 3.59 -3.29
C PHE A 130 3.53 4.54 -2.10
N GLY A 131 3.53 4.01 -0.87
CA GLY A 131 3.46 4.79 0.38
C GLY A 131 2.05 4.96 0.94
N ASP A 132 1.08 4.17 0.47
CA ASP A 132 -0.31 4.15 0.97
C ASP A 132 -0.44 3.91 2.47
N SER A 133 0.52 3.22 3.08
CA SER A 133 0.62 2.99 4.53
C SER A 133 1.69 3.87 5.19
N SER A 134 2.87 4.01 4.60
CA SER A 134 3.95 4.89 5.07
C SER A 134 3.56 6.37 5.23
N ILE A 135 2.84 6.95 4.25
CA ILE A 135 2.47 8.38 4.26
C ILE A 135 1.52 8.70 5.42
N PRO A 136 0.40 7.97 5.62
CA PRO A 136 -0.44 8.16 6.81
C PRO A 136 0.31 8.00 8.13
N MET A 137 1.19 6.99 8.25
CA MET A 137 1.99 6.80 9.48
C MET A 137 2.87 8.01 9.79
N ALA A 138 3.59 8.53 8.79
CA ALA A 138 4.43 9.71 8.95
C ALA A 138 3.62 10.98 9.23
N LYS A 139 2.46 11.16 8.59
CA LYS A 139 1.54 12.28 8.83
C LYS A 139 0.92 12.27 10.23
N GLN A 140 0.84 11.11 10.88
CA GLN A 140 0.50 10.99 12.29
C GLN A 140 1.67 11.28 13.24
N GLY A 141 2.87 11.56 12.71
CA GLY A 141 4.05 11.98 13.46
C GLY A 141 5.04 10.86 13.80
N ALA A 142 4.94 9.68 13.17
CA ALA A 142 5.96 8.64 13.30
C ALA A 142 7.20 8.95 12.46
N THR A 143 8.35 8.45 12.91
CA THR A 143 9.51 8.19 12.04
C THR A 143 9.32 6.82 11.40
N VAL A 144 9.26 6.77 10.07
CA VAL A 144 8.96 5.55 9.31
C VAL A 144 10.21 5.06 8.58
N TYR A 145 10.46 3.75 8.64
CA TYR A 145 11.47 3.07 7.82
C TYR A 145 10.71 2.20 6.82
N ALA A 146 10.76 2.56 5.55
CA ALA A 146 9.92 1.97 4.50
C ALA A 146 10.76 1.18 3.50
N PHE A 147 10.28 0.00 3.09
CA PHE A 147 10.99 -0.94 2.22
C PHE A 147 10.13 -1.33 1.02
N GLU A 148 10.66 -1.14 -0.19
CA GLU A 148 10.00 -1.55 -1.45
C GLU A 148 11.04 -2.03 -2.47
N PRO A 149 10.99 -3.29 -2.94
CA PRO A 149 11.96 -3.81 -3.92
C PRO A 149 11.84 -3.22 -5.32
N SER A 150 10.64 -2.80 -5.75
CA SER A 150 10.37 -2.33 -7.11
C SER A 150 11.05 -1.00 -7.42
N ALA A 151 11.89 -0.97 -8.46
CA ALA A 151 12.52 0.27 -8.92
C ALA A 151 11.46 1.27 -9.41
N ALA A 152 10.46 0.80 -10.16
CA ALA A 152 9.36 1.62 -10.66
C ALA A 152 8.51 2.22 -9.52
N SER A 153 8.16 1.42 -8.52
CA SER A 153 7.39 1.88 -7.36
C SER A 153 8.21 2.80 -6.47
N GLY A 154 9.51 2.59 -6.37
CA GLY A 154 10.40 3.46 -5.61
C GLY A 154 10.49 4.89 -6.16
N GLU A 155 10.40 5.09 -7.47
CA GLU A 155 10.31 6.43 -8.05
C GLU A 155 8.99 7.13 -7.67
N LEU A 156 7.88 6.40 -7.73
CA LEU A 156 6.58 6.90 -7.28
C LEU A 156 6.57 7.21 -5.78
N MET A 157 7.15 6.33 -4.97
CA MET A 157 7.31 6.53 -3.52
C MET A 157 8.02 7.85 -3.26
N ARG A 158 9.18 8.11 -3.87
CA ARG A 158 9.93 9.38 -3.68
C ARG A 158 9.08 10.60 -4.07
N ARG A 159 8.38 10.53 -5.20
CA ARG A 159 7.46 11.60 -5.64
C ARG A 159 6.33 11.82 -4.64
N ASN A 160 5.77 10.75 -4.08
CA ASN A 160 4.69 10.80 -3.10
C ASN A 160 5.16 11.38 -1.76
N LEU A 161 6.32 10.94 -1.25
CA LEU A 161 6.92 11.50 -0.03
C LEU A 161 7.16 13.01 -0.15
N SER A 162 7.67 13.46 -1.31
CA SER A 162 7.87 14.87 -1.62
C SER A 162 6.55 15.64 -1.67
N ALA A 163 5.55 15.14 -2.39
CA ALA A 163 4.23 15.80 -2.49
C ALA A 163 3.50 15.93 -1.16
N ASN A 164 3.82 15.06 -0.19
CA ASN A 164 3.26 15.12 1.16
C ASN A 164 4.13 15.93 2.14
N GLY A 165 5.33 16.37 1.76
CA GLY A 165 6.23 17.13 2.63
C GLY A 165 6.69 16.34 3.86
N ILE A 166 6.94 15.03 3.69
CA ILE A 166 7.33 14.12 4.80
C ILE A 166 8.65 13.40 4.53
N GLY A 167 9.46 13.88 3.59
CA GLY A 167 10.73 13.24 3.23
C GLY A 167 11.67 13.03 4.43
N ASP A 168 11.67 13.95 5.40
CA ASP A 168 12.50 13.84 6.61
C ASP A 168 11.97 12.82 7.63
N ALA A 169 10.66 12.54 7.59
CA ALA A 169 10.00 11.60 8.50
C ALA A 169 10.04 10.15 7.99
N VAL A 170 10.32 9.94 6.69
CA VAL A 170 10.34 8.61 6.08
C VAL A 170 11.73 8.30 5.52
N ARG A 171 12.41 7.33 6.14
CA ARG A 171 13.64 6.74 5.61
C ARG A 171 13.28 5.62 4.66
N PHE A 172 13.27 5.93 3.38
CA PHE A 172 12.90 4.99 2.33
C PHE A 172 14.11 4.22 1.81
N PHE A 173 13.99 2.89 1.79
CA PHE A 173 14.94 1.96 1.19
C PHE A 173 14.27 1.25 0.02
N ASN A 174 14.80 1.46 -1.19
CA ASN A 174 14.28 0.82 -2.40
C ASN A 174 14.85 -0.61 -2.54
N VAL A 175 14.64 -1.43 -1.52
CA VAL A 175 15.00 -2.84 -1.47
C VAL A 175 13.91 -3.62 -0.76
N GLY A 176 13.70 -4.87 -1.18
CA GLY A 176 12.93 -5.85 -0.43
C GLY A 176 13.80 -6.55 0.62
N LEU A 177 13.16 -7.00 1.69
CA LEU A 177 13.80 -7.72 2.78
C LEU A 177 13.51 -9.21 2.66
N CYS A 178 14.54 -10.04 2.69
CA CYS A 178 14.40 -11.49 2.61
C CYS A 178 15.65 -12.18 3.19
N MET A 179 15.70 -13.51 3.11
CA MET A 179 16.91 -14.27 3.44
C MET A 179 17.85 -14.31 2.24
N GLY A 180 19.02 -13.67 2.38
CA GLY A 180 20.05 -13.56 1.34
C GLY A 180 19.81 -12.48 0.28
N THR A 181 20.90 -11.90 -0.25
CA THR A 181 20.84 -10.86 -1.28
C THR A 181 20.58 -11.46 -2.67
N ARG A 182 19.62 -10.91 -3.41
CA ARG A 182 19.31 -11.34 -4.78
C ARG A 182 18.56 -10.26 -5.57
N THR A 183 18.46 -10.49 -6.87
CA THR A 183 17.65 -9.69 -7.80
C THR A 183 16.65 -10.60 -8.50
N GLU A 184 15.43 -10.13 -8.68
CA GLU A 184 14.38 -10.84 -9.41
C GLU A 184 13.78 -9.94 -10.50
N ILE A 185 13.26 -10.53 -11.58
CA ILE A 185 12.59 -9.80 -12.66
C ILE A 185 11.10 -10.12 -12.60
N ALA A 186 10.27 -9.10 -12.39
CA ALA A 186 8.82 -9.19 -12.35
C ALA A 186 8.22 -8.40 -13.52
N GLY A 187 8.01 -9.08 -14.65
CA GLY A 187 7.56 -8.44 -15.88
C GLY A 187 8.66 -7.55 -16.48
N GLU A 188 8.43 -6.24 -16.52
CA GLU A 188 9.40 -5.24 -17.00
C GLU A 188 10.19 -4.57 -15.86
N ASP A 189 9.90 -4.95 -14.61
CA ASP A 189 10.49 -4.35 -13.42
C ASP A 189 11.56 -5.23 -12.79
N GLU A 190 12.59 -4.59 -12.25
CA GLU A 190 13.68 -5.22 -11.53
C GLU A 190 13.48 -5.03 -10.03
N LEU A 191 13.45 -6.14 -9.30
CA LEU A 191 13.23 -6.19 -7.87
C LEU A 191 14.55 -6.47 -7.16
N GLY A 192 15.04 -5.49 -6.39
CA GLY A 192 16.27 -5.61 -5.61
C GLY A 192 15.98 -6.09 -4.19
N PHE A 193 16.63 -7.17 -3.76
CA PHE A 193 16.48 -7.71 -2.39
C PHE A 193 17.82 -7.79 -1.66
N VAL A 194 17.77 -7.54 -0.35
CA VAL A 194 18.92 -7.64 0.56
C VAL A 194 18.66 -8.66 1.67
N ASP A 195 19.74 -9.21 2.22
CA ASP A 195 19.67 -10.01 3.45
C ASP A 195 19.16 -9.13 4.61
N ALA A 196 17.97 -9.45 5.10
CA ALA A 196 17.22 -8.59 6.00
C ALA A 196 17.91 -8.39 7.35
N ILE A 197 18.49 -9.44 7.92
CA ILE A 197 19.06 -9.38 9.28
C ILE A 197 20.21 -8.37 9.38
N PRO A 198 21.30 -8.49 8.59
CA PRO A 198 22.38 -7.50 8.64
C PRO A 198 21.93 -6.12 8.17
N PHE A 199 21.02 -6.04 7.20
CA PHE A 199 20.56 -4.75 6.68
C PHE A 199 19.75 -3.96 7.72
N LEU A 200 18.79 -4.60 8.39
CA LEU A 200 17.99 -3.98 9.44
C LEU A 200 18.87 -3.59 10.63
N ALA A 201 19.81 -4.44 11.04
CA ALA A 201 20.75 -4.15 12.13
C ALA A 201 21.59 -2.88 11.87
N ALA A 202 21.96 -2.63 10.60
CA ALA A 202 22.76 -1.48 10.22
C ALA A 202 21.94 -0.20 10.00
N ASN A 203 20.67 -0.31 9.59
CA ASN A 203 19.89 0.84 9.07
C ASN A 203 18.67 1.21 9.91
N VAL A 204 18.16 0.31 10.75
CA VAL A 204 16.93 0.48 11.53
C VAL A 204 17.25 0.39 13.03
N PRO A 205 16.75 1.30 13.87
CA PRO A 205 16.98 1.22 15.31
C PRO A 205 16.38 -0.06 15.90
N ALA A 206 17.04 -0.59 16.93
CA ALA A 206 16.47 -1.67 17.72
C ALA A 206 15.26 -1.18 18.52
N GLY A 207 14.21 -2.00 18.61
CA GLY A 207 12.98 -1.64 19.31
C GLY A 207 12.13 -0.60 18.58
N ILE A 208 11.10 -1.06 17.86
CA ILE A 208 10.17 -0.21 17.10
C ILE A 208 8.75 -0.27 17.69
N ASP A 209 7.96 0.78 17.59
CA ASP A 209 6.60 0.74 18.14
C ASP A 209 5.64 -0.06 17.25
N LEU A 210 5.78 0.05 15.93
CA LEU A 210 4.88 -0.59 14.97
C LEU A 210 5.67 -1.26 13.84
N LEU A 211 5.31 -2.50 13.53
CA LEU A 211 5.72 -3.22 12.32
C LEU A 211 4.50 -3.43 11.43
N LYS A 212 4.50 -2.83 10.23
CA LYS A 212 3.57 -3.18 9.15
C LYS A 212 4.28 -4.10 8.15
N MET A 213 3.65 -5.20 7.76
CA MET A 213 4.19 -6.11 6.75
C MET A 213 3.15 -6.53 5.73
N ASP A 214 3.50 -6.42 4.45
CA ASP A 214 2.76 -6.97 3.33
C ASP A 214 3.77 -7.19 2.21
N CYS A 215 4.45 -8.34 2.24
CA CYS A 215 5.65 -8.58 1.43
C CYS A 215 5.58 -9.88 0.62
N GLU A 216 4.36 -10.25 0.23
CA GLU A 216 4.07 -11.26 -0.79
C GLU A 216 4.70 -12.63 -0.47
N GLY A 217 4.78 -12.99 0.82
CA GLY A 217 5.29 -14.29 1.28
C GLY A 217 6.69 -14.28 1.87
N CYS A 218 7.39 -13.14 1.89
CA CYS A 218 8.69 -13.03 2.57
C CYS A 218 8.55 -13.02 4.11
N GLU A 219 7.33 -12.87 4.65
CA GLU A 219 7.08 -12.82 6.09
C GLU A 219 7.63 -14.09 6.77
N TYR A 220 7.27 -15.25 6.25
CA TYR A 220 7.57 -16.55 6.86
C TYR A 220 9.05 -16.76 7.16
N ALA A 221 9.90 -16.60 6.15
CA ALA A 221 11.34 -16.79 6.30
C ALA A 221 11.96 -15.74 7.25
N LEU A 222 11.41 -14.52 7.30
CA LEU A 222 11.85 -13.49 8.24
C LEU A 222 11.45 -13.83 9.67
N PHE A 223 10.22 -14.29 9.91
CA PHE A 223 9.74 -14.65 11.25
C PHE A 223 10.40 -15.93 11.80
N GLU A 224 10.77 -16.88 10.94
CA GLU A 224 11.53 -18.08 11.31
C GLU A 224 12.93 -17.77 11.86
N ASP A 225 13.58 -16.71 11.37
CA ASP A 225 14.85 -16.25 11.93
C ASP A 225 14.61 -15.36 13.15
N ALA A 226 14.93 -15.90 14.34
CA ALA A 226 14.68 -15.20 15.59
C ALA A 226 15.31 -13.80 15.66
N ARG A 227 16.43 -13.57 14.95
CA ARG A 227 17.13 -12.29 14.95
C ARG A 227 16.29 -11.15 14.36
N PHE A 228 15.34 -11.46 13.48
CA PHE A 228 14.43 -10.46 12.90
C PHE A 228 13.58 -9.79 13.99
N LEU A 229 12.88 -10.60 14.78
CA LEU A 229 12.06 -10.10 15.89
C LEU A 229 12.89 -9.67 17.09
N ASP A 230 14.07 -10.24 17.31
CA ASP A 230 14.94 -9.82 18.42
C ASP A 230 15.53 -8.43 18.18
N HIS A 231 15.87 -8.07 16.94
CA HIS A 231 16.34 -6.73 16.59
C HIS A 231 15.20 -5.70 16.61
N LEU A 232 14.12 -5.97 15.86
CA LEU A 232 13.02 -5.02 15.75
C LEU A 232 12.22 -4.89 17.06
N ALA A 233 12.04 -5.99 17.79
CA ALA A 233 11.28 -6.07 19.04
C ALA A 233 10.00 -5.20 19.05
N PRO A 234 9.09 -5.35 18.06
CA PRO A 234 7.95 -4.46 17.88
C PRO A 234 6.98 -4.50 19.07
N LEU A 235 6.26 -3.41 19.36
CA LEU A 235 5.16 -3.45 20.33
C LEU A 235 3.86 -3.93 19.70
N ASP A 236 3.60 -3.42 18.49
CA ASP A 236 2.48 -3.81 17.66
C ASP A 236 2.96 -4.30 16.29
N ILE A 237 2.28 -5.30 15.76
CA ILE A 237 2.47 -5.82 14.42
C ILE A 237 1.12 -5.85 13.73
N VAL A 238 1.08 -5.37 12.49
CA VAL A 238 -0.05 -5.50 11.58
C VAL A 238 0.49 -6.08 10.28
N MET A 239 -0.10 -7.15 9.77
CA MET A 239 0.40 -7.77 8.56
C MET A 239 -0.69 -8.37 7.70
N GLU A 240 -0.46 -8.39 6.39
CA GLU A 240 -1.09 -9.34 5.48
C GLU A 240 -0.18 -10.56 5.33
N TYR A 241 -0.72 -11.75 5.55
CA TYR A 241 0.01 -13.01 5.43
C TYR A 241 -0.41 -13.74 4.15
N HIS A 242 0.48 -14.54 3.57
CA HIS A 242 0.32 -15.06 2.20
C HIS A 242 0.35 -16.60 2.05
N ARG A 243 0.61 -17.35 3.14
CA ARG A 243 0.77 -18.81 3.18
C ARG A 243 0.16 -19.45 4.45
N GLY A 244 -0.93 -18.86 4.95
CA GLY A 244 -1.61 -19.29 6.18
C GLY A 244 -1.02 -18.69 7.46
N GLU A 245 -1.86 -18.53 8.47
CA GLU A 245 -1.53 -17.81 9.72
C GLU A 245 -0.78 -18.65 10.74
N ALA A 246 -0.99 -19.97 10.76
CA ALA A 246 -0.57 -20.86 11.84
C ALA A 246 0.91 -20.70 12.28
N PRO A 247 1.91 -20.75 11.38
CA PRO A 247 3.31 -20.62 11.80
C PRO A 247 3.63 -19.23 12.38
N LEU A 248 2.99 -18.18 11.87
CA LEU A 248 3.19 -16.81 12.36
C LEU A 248 2.57 -16.63 13.75
N VAL A 249 1.36 -17.18 13.96
CA VAL A 249 0.68 -17.18 15.26
C VAL A 249 1.54 -17.89 16.30
N GLU A 250 2.04 -19.09 16.00
CA GLU A 250 2.87 -19.87 16.93
C GLU A 250 4.12 -19.09 17.37
N ILE A 251 4.85 -18.50 16.40
CA ILE A 251 6.06 -17.72 16.67
C ILE A 251 5.76 -16.48 17.52
N LEU A 252 4.65 -15.81 17.28
CA LEU A 252 4.25 -14.60 17.97
C LEU A 252 3.73 -14.86 19.39
N GLU A 253 2.87 -15.87 19.56
CA GLU A 253 2.37 -16.28 20.87
C GLU A 253 3.50 -16.79 21.77
N ALA A 254 4.48 -17.52 21.21
CA ALA A 254 5.67 -17.94 21.93
C ALA A 254 6.52 -16.76 22.44
N ARG A 255 6.40 -15.58 21.81
CA ARG A 255 7.01 -14.32 22.25
C ARG A 255 6.10 -13.44 23.11
N GLY A 256 4.95 -13.97 23.51
CA GLY A 256 4.01 -13.31 24.43
C GLY A 256 3.10 -12.26 23.77
N TYR A 257 3.02 -12.22 22.44
CA TYR A 257 2.03 -11.39 21.76
C TYR A 257 0.63 -11.97 21.96
N ARG A 258 -0.35 -11.09 22.08
CA ARG A 258 -1.75 -11.45 21.83
C ARG A 258 -2.01 -11.31 20.33
N VAL A 259 -2.43 -12.37 19.69
CA VAL A 259 -2.65 -12.41 18.23
C VAL A 259 -4.14 -12.46 17.91
N GLU A 260 -4.55 -11.71 16.89
CA GLU A 260 -5.87 -11.77 16.27
C GLU A 260 -5.69 -11.96 14.77
N VAL A 261 -6.54 -12.78 14.15
CA VAL A 261 -6.48 -13.10 12.72
C VAL A 261 -7.83 -12.79 12.06
N ALA A 262 -7.78 -12.20 10.87
CA ALA A 262 -8.92 -11.95 10.00
C ALA A 262 -8.66 -12.57 8.62
N PRO A 263 -9.06 -13.84 8.39
CA PRO A 263 -8.83 -14.53 7.13
C PRO A 263 -9.61 -13.92 5.96
N CYS A 264 -8.99 -13.84 4.79
CA CYS A 264 -9.61 -13.38 3.53
C CYS A 264 -9.61 -14.45 2.42
N GLY A 265 -9.11 -15.65 2.74
CA GLY A 265 -9.07 -16.83 1.89
C GLY A 265 -8.35 -17.98 2.62
N ASP A 266 -8.02 -19.04 1.90
CA ASP A 266 -7.41 -20.23 2.52
C ASP A 266 -5.96 -19.99 2.98
N ALA A 267 -5.23 -19.09 2.29
CA ALA A 267 -3.82 -18.83 2.55
C ALA A 267 -3.50 -17.35 2.82
N VAL A 268 -4.48 -16.45 2.61
CA VAL A 268 -4.29 -15.00 2.70
C VAL A 268 -5.26 -14.39 3.72
N GLY A 269 -4.78 -13.43 4.49
CA GLY A 269 -5.58 -12.66 5.43
C GLY A 269 -4.74 -11.68 6.23
N TYR A 270 -5.36 -11.05 7.22
CA TYR A 270 -4.67 -10.11 8.09
C TYR A 270 -4.41 -10.70 9.47
N LEU A 271 -3.26 -10.35 10.04
CA LEU A 271 -2.87 -10.71 11.39
C LEU A 271 -2.46 -9.45 12.16
N TYR A 272 -2.94 -9.36 13.40
CA TYR A 272 -2.67 -8.27 14.32
C TYR A 272 -2.07 -8.85 15.59
N ALA A 273 -0.92 -8.36 16.02
CA ALA A 273 -0.26 -8.84 17.23
C ALA A 273 0.18 -7.67 18.11
N THR A 274 -0.13 -7.74 19.40
CA THR A 274 0.21 -6.69 20.38
C THR A 274 0.85 -7.31 21.62
N LEU A 275 1.94 -6.70 22.11
CA LEU A 275 2.54 -7.04 23.39
C LEU A 275 1.74 -6.43 24.56
N PRO A 276 1.17 -7.25 25.47
CA PRO A 276 0.42 -6.76 26.60
C PRO A 276 1.27 -5.85 27.51
N GLY A 277 0.72 -4.67 27.85
CA GLY A 277 1.37 -3.75 28.79
C GLY A 277 2.57 -2.98 28.22
N GLY A 278 2.80 -3.01 26.90
CA GLY A 278 3.79 -2.17 26.21
C GLY A 278 5.25 -2.47 26.58
N ARG A 279 5.53 -3.63 27.16
CA ARG A 279 6.89 -4.07 27.47
C ARG A 279 7.45 -4.86 26.29
N ARG A 280 8.54 -4.34 25.71
CA ARG A 280 9.28 -5.00 24.64
C ARG A 280 9.80 -6.35 25.12
N TRP A 281 9.77 -7.34 24.24
CA TRP A 281 10.49 -8.58 24.44
C TRP A 281 12.00 -8.30 24.57
N THR A 282 12.63 -8.78 25.64
CA THR A 282 14.07 -8.61 25.89
C THR A 282 14.86 -9.91 25.75
N GLY A 283 14.30 -10.91 25.05
CA GLY A 283 14.83 -12.26 25.04
C GLY A 283 14.36 -13.09 26.24
N PRO A 284 14.67 -14.39 26.28
CA PRO A 284 14.57 -15.15 27.52
C PRO A 284 15.42 -14.45 28.57
N HIS A 285 14.88 -14.21 29.76
CA HIS A 285 15.66 -13.76 30.90
C HIS A 285 16.91 -14.66 30.99
N LYS A 286 18.10 -14.11 30.73
CA LYS A 286 19.31 -14.77 31.21
C LYS A 286 19.15 -14.83 32.74
N PRO A 287 19.14 -16.02 33.34
CA PRO A 287 19.09 -16.14 34.80
C PRO A 287 20.26 -15.41 35.45
#